data_AF-A0A359H6E1-F1
#
_entry.id   AF-A0A359H6E1-F1
#
_cell.length_a   1.000
_cell.length_b   1.000
_cell.length_c   1.000
_cell.angle_alpha   90.00
_cell.angle_beta   90.00
_cell.angle_gamma   90.00
#
_symmetry.space_group_name_H-M   'P 1'
#
loop_
_entity.id
_entity.type
_entity.pdbx_description
1 polymer ?
#
loop_
_entity_poly.entity_id
_entity_poly.type
_entity_poly.pdbx_seq_one_letter_code
_entity_poly.pdbx_strand_id
1 'polypeptide(L)'
;MRAFAAAHSIQTIAVRRVDAYDGQKVTYHYRSHMTERVEKETIEVYTFIGRMVQHVFQKRFKRIRYYGVQATKSFEKIKETIKEAVAKVKGVVQGAVKIIGKKSYRERYRESTGTDPLVCPCCGA
;
A
#
# COMPACT_ATOMS: atom_id res chain seq x y z
N MET A 1 26.43 -3.47 -22.77
CA MET A 1 25.81 -3.56 -21.44
C MET A 1 24.51 -4.32 -21.57
N ARG A 2 24.40 -5.49 -20.92
CA ARG A 2 23.32 -6.46 -21.15
C ARG A 2 21.96 -5.89 -20.75
N ALA A 3 21.02 -5.97 -21.68
CA ALA A 3 19.62 -5.63 -21.49
C ALA A 3 19.02 -6.45 -20.34
N PHE A 4 18.38 -5.76 -19.39
CA PHE A 4 17.50 -6.33 -18.38
C PHE A 4 16.25 -6.93 -19.06
N ALA A 5 16.39 -8.12 -19.63
CA ALA A 5 15.29 -8.86 -20.23
C ALA A 5 14.55 -9.65 -19.13
N ALA A 6 13.43 -9.08 -18.66
CA ALA A 6 12.20 -9.72 -18.13
C ALA A 6 11.46 -8.80 -17.14
N ALA A 7 11.44 -7.49 -17.38
CA ALA A 7 10.58 -6.53 -16.68
C ALA A 7 9.30 -6.24 -17.50
N HIS A 8 8.53 -7.26 -17.87
CA HIS A 8 7.31 -7.06 -18.69
C HIS A 8 5.98 -7.28 -17.96
N SER A 9 6.00 -7.50 -16.64
CA SER A 9 4.82 -7.24 -15.82
C SER A 9 5.22 -7.05 -14.35
N ILE A 10 5.57 -5.82 -13.97
CA ILE A 10 5.75 -5.46 -12.56
C ILE A 10 4.35 -5.44 -11.92
N GLN A 11 3.85 -6.62 -11.55
CA GLN A 11 2.74 -6.70 -10.62
C GLN A 11 3.27 -6.32 -9.24
N THR A 12 2.48 -5.55 -8.49
CA THR A 12 2.71 -5.38 -7.06
C THR A 12 2.68 -6.76 -6.39
N ILE A 13 3.81 -7.21 -5.84
CA ILE A 13 3.88 -8.48 -5.13
C ILE A 13 3.38 -8.24 -3.72
N ALA A 14 2.14 -8.65 -3.43
CA ALA A 14 1.63 -8.59 -2.07
C ALA A 14 2.42 -9.55 -1.17
N VAL A 15 2.61 -9.20 0.12
CA VAL A 15 3.37 -10.03 1.09
C VAL A 15 2.86 -11.48 1.14
N ARG A 16 1.54 -11.68 0.99
CA ARG A 16 0.90 -13.00 0.91
C ARG A 16 1.39 -13.91 -0.24
N ARG A 17 2.15 -13.36 -1.18
CA ARG A 17 2.71 -14.07 -2.33
C ARG A 17 4.15 -14.53 -2.11
N VAL A 18 4.75 -14.17 -0.97
CA VAL A 18 6.05 -14.67 -0.56
C VAL A 18 5.87 -16.07 0.00
N ASP A 19 6.56 -17.04 -0.60
CA ASP A 19 6.50 -18.46 -0.21
C ASP A 19 7.59 -18.78 0.82
N ALA A 20 8.79 -18.20 0.66
CA ALA A 20 9.92 -18.42 1.56
C ALA A 20 10.88 -17.23 1.59
N TYR A 21 11.57 -17.04 2.71
CA TYR A 21 12.61 -16.05 2.91
C TYR A 21 13.66 -16.57 3.87
N ASP A 22 14.93 -16.59 3.44
CA ASP A 22 16.07 -17.10 4.23
C ASP A 22 17.02 -16.00 4.72
N GLY A 23 16.68 -14.72 4.53
CA GLY A 23 17.54 -13.58 4.86
C GLY A 23 18.36 -13.05 3.68
N GLN A 24 18.63 -13.86 2.66
CA GLN A 24 19.40 -13.49 1.47
C GLN A 24 18.55 -13.52 0.20
N LYS A 25 17.68 -14.51 0.08
CA LYS A 25 16.83 -14.77 -1.07
C LYS A 25 15.36 -14.84 -0.67
N VAL A 26 14.53 -14.42 -1.60
CA VAL A 26 13.07 -14.44 -1.47
C VAL A 26 12.52 -15.30 -2.60
N THR A 27 11.74 -16.31 -2.24
CA THR A 27 10.93 -17.09 -3.17
C THR A 27 9.50 -16.58 -3.12
N TYR A 28 8.93 -16.22 -4.26
CA TYR A 28 7.55 -15.72 -4.35
C TYR A 28 6.87 -16.21 -5.62
N HIS A 29 5.54 -16.18 -5.62
CA HIS A 29 4.72 -16.54 -6.78
C HIS A 29 3.95 -15.34 -7.34
N TYR A 30 3.75 -15.31 -8.66
CA TYR A 30 2.94 -14.28 -9.31
C TYR A 30 2.19 -14.86 -10.51
N ARG A 31 1.10 -14.22 -10.91
CA ARG A 31 0.39 -14.60 -12.14
C ARG A 31 1.00 -13.83 -13.29
N SER A 32 1.71 -14.52 -14.17
CA SER A 32 2.32 -13.91 -15.35
C SER A 32 1.23 -13.41 -16.30
N HIS A 33 1.35 -12.17 -16.77
CA HIS A 33 0.43 -11.63 -17.77
C HIS A 33 0.67 -12.22 -19.16
N MET A 34 1.87 -12.75 -19.42
CA MET A 34 2.24 -13.31 -20.72
C MET A 34 1.73 -14.75 -20.87
N THR A 35 1.82 -15.54 -19.81
CA THR A 35 1.46 -16.97 -19.83
C THR A 35 0.12 -17.25 -19.16
N GLU A 36 -0.47 -16.24 -18.50
CA GLU A 36 -1.67 -16.31 -17.65
C GLU A 36 -1.61 -17.33 -16.49
N ARG A 37 -0.42 -17.88 -16.23
CA ARG A 37 -0.18 -18.93 -15.23
C ARG A 37 0.49 -18.37 -13.99
N VAL A 38 0.39 -19.13 -12.89
CA VAL A 38 1.14 -18.86 -11.67
C VAL A 38 2.57 -19.37 -11.87
N GLU A 39 3.52 -18.44 -11.81
CA GLU A 39 4.96 -18.70 -11.89
C GLU A 39 5.59 -18.45 -10.51
N LYS A 40 6.72 -19.12 -10.26
CA LYS A 40 7.53 -18.96 -9.04
C LYS A 40 8.93 -18.50 -9.42
N GLU A 41 9.45 -17.53 -8.68
CA GLU A 41 10.81 -17.00 -8.87
C GLU A 41 11.51 -16.89 -7.52
N THR A 42 12.82 -17.14 -7.52
CA THR A 42 13.69 -16.93 -6.36
C THR A 42 14.76 -15.92 -6.73
N ILE A 43 14.82 -14.80 -6.02
CA ILE A 43 15.74 -13.69 -6.29
C ILE A 43 16.41 -13.19 -5.02
N GLU A 44 17.51 -12.44 -5.17
CA GLU A 44 18.17 -11.77 -4.06
C GLU A 44 17.25 -10.74 -3.37
N VAL A 45 17.38 -10.61 -2.05
CA VAL A 45 16.51 -9.79 -1.20
C VAL A 45 16.49 -8.32 -1.64
N TYR A 46 17.63 -7.75 -2.03
CA TYR A 46 17.69 -6.36 -2.49
C TYR A 46 17.03 -6.17 -3.85
N THR A 47 17.09 -7.17 -4.72
CA THR A 47 16.34 -7.15 -5.99
C THR A 47 14.84 -7.21 -5.71
N PHE A 48 14.40 -8.04 -4.77
CA PHE A 48 13.01 -8.12 -4.34
C PHE A 48 12.52 -6.78 -3.76
N ILE A 49 13.28 -6.17 -2.83
CA ILE A 49 12.97 -4.85 -2.26
C ILE A 49 12.88 -3.80 -3.37
N GLY A 50 13.83 -3.79 -4.31
CA GLY A 50 13.81 -2.88 -5.45
C GLY A 50 12.54 -3.00 -6.28
N ARG A 51 12.08 -4.22 -6.56
CA ARG A 51 10.80 -4.48 -7.26
C ARG A 51 9.59 -4.05 -6.42
N MET A 52 9.64 -4.24 -5.11
CA MET A 52 8.57 -3.83 -4.18
C MET A 52 8.41 -2.31 -4.08
N VAL A 53 9.51 -1.55 -3.99
CA VAL A 53 9.42 -0.12 -3.67
C VAL A 53 8.99 0.74 -4.88
N GLN A 54 8.99 0.21 -6.11
CA GLN A 54 8.66 0.98 -7.33
C GLN A 54 7.28 1.67 -7.30
N HIS A 55 6.30 1.09 -6.61
CA HIS A 55 4.95 1.67 -6.49
C HIS A 55 4.79 2.57 -5.26
N VAL A 56 5.80 2.65 -4.40
CA VAL A 56 5.79 3.48 -3.20
C VAL A 56 6.25 4.88 -3.58
N PHE A 57 5.32 5.82 -3.59
CA PHE A 57 5.64 7.22 -3.85
C PHE A 57 6.49 7.82 -2.73
N GLN A 58 7.32 8.80 -3.09
CA GLN A 58 8.08 9.59 -2.12
C GLN A 58 7.15 10.22 -1.08
N LYS A 59 7.67 10.39 0.14
CA LYS A 59 6.92 11.03 1.22
C LYS A 59 6.50 12.45 0.77
N ARG A 60 5.20 12.75 0.90
CA ARG A 60 4.54 14.00 0.45
C ARG A 60 4.32 14.14 -1.06
N PHE A 61 4.56 13.10 -1.86
CA PHE A 61 4.15 13.11 -3.25
C PHE A 61 2.61 13.21 -3.36
N LYS A 62 2.13 14.29 -3.96
CA LYS A 62 0.69 14.49 -4.20
C LYS A 62 0.34 13.96 -5.58
N ARG A 63 -0.53 12.95 -5.64
CA ARG A 63 -1.08 12.47 -6.92
C ARG A 63 -2.02 13.53 -7.49
N ILE A 64 -1.78 13.94 -8.73
CA ILE A 64 -2.70 14.82 -9.46
C ILE A 64 -3.79 13.94 -10.07
N ARG A 65 -5.06 14.22 -9.73
CA ARG A 65 -6.21 13.57 -10.37
C ARG A 65 -6.69 14.43 -11.53
N TYR A 66 -6.96 13.82 -12.68
CA TYR A 66 -7.54 14.52 -13.84
C TYR A 66 -9.05 14.69 -13.73
N TYR A 67 -9.73 13.80 -13.00
CA TYR A 67 -11.19 13.78 -12.84
C TYR A 67 -11.62 13.67 -11.37
N GLY A 68 -12.89 13.98 -11.12
CA GLY A 68 -13.52 13.92 -9.80
C GLY A 68 -13.35 15.19 -8.97
N VAL A 69 -13.77 15.12 -7.71
CA VAL A 69 -13.82 16.28 -6.80
C VAL A 69 -12.43 16.86 -6.49
N GLN A 70 -11.39 16.02 -6.48
CA GLN A 70 -10.01 16.41 -6.18
C GLN A 70 -9.21 16.79 -7.44
N ALA A 71 -9.83 16.85 -8.62
CA ALA A 71 -9.12 17.25 -9.83
C ALA A 71 -8.86 18.75 -9.86
N THR A 72 -7.72 19.18 -10.40
CA THR A 72 -7.28 20.58 -10.33
C THR A 72 -8.33 21.56 -10.88
N LYS A 73 -8.99 21.22 -12.00
CA LYS A 73 -10.00 22.06 -12.67
C LYS A 73 -11.32 22.18 -11.88
N SER A 74 -11.72 21.12 -11.19
CA SER A 74 -13.02 21.04 -10.49
C SER A 74 -12.89 21.42 -9.02
N PHE A 75 -11.74 21.15 -8.40
CA PHE A 75 -11.53 21.34 -6.98
C PHE A 75 -11.72 22.79 -6.56
N GLU A 76 -11.18 23.76 -7.30
CA GLU A 76 -11.36 25.19 -6.97
C GLU A 76 -12.83 25.61 -6.98
N LYS A 77 -13.61 25.07 -7.93
CA LYS A 77 -15.04 25.41 -8.05
C LYS A 77 -15.89 24.79 -6.94
N ILE A 78 -15.55 23.58 -6.52
CA ILE A 78 -16.39 22.77 -5.62
C ILE A 78 -15.96 22.91 -4.15
N LYS A 79 -14.71 23.36 -3.88
CA LYS A 79 -14.14 23.46 -2.53
C LYS A 79 -15.01 24.25 -1.56
N GLU A 80 -15.55 25.40 -1.98
CA GLU A 80 -16.39 26.22 -1.10
C GLU A 80 -17.73 25.54 -0.81
N THR A 81 -18.38 24.95 -1.81
CA THR A 81 -19.61 24.15 -1.62
C THR A 81 -19.39 22.98 -0.65
N ILE A 82 -18.23 22.31 -0.72
CA ILE A 82 -17.87 21.25 0.21
C ILE A 82 -17.71 21.79 1.63
N LYS A 83 -17.04 22.93 1.81
CA LYS A 83 -16.89 23.54 3.14
C LYS A 83 -18.24 23.87 3.76
N GLU A 84 -19.15 24.45 2.97
CA GLU A 84 -20.50 24.77 3.42
C GLU A 84 -21.29 23.51 3.79
N ALA A 85 -21.24 22.47 2.96
CA ALA A 85 -21.88 21.19 3.24
C ALA A 85 -21.34 20.56 4.53
N VAL A 86 -20.01 20.56 4.72
CA VAL A 86 -19.36 20.06 5.94
C VAL A 86 -19.75 20.91 7.15
N ALA A 87 -19.87 22.23 7.01
CA ALA A 87 -20.28 23.12 8.10
C ALA A 87 -21.72 22.83 8.57
N LYS A 88 -22.64 22.57 7.63
CA LYS A 88 -24.03 22.19 7.93
C LYS A 88 -24.10 20.83 8.64
N VAL A 89 -23.23 19.89 8.30
CA VAL A 89 -23.19 18.53 8.87
C VAL A 89 -22.45 18.47 10.21
N LYS A 90 -21.51 19.38 10.48
CA LYS A 90 -20.72 19.41 11.72
C LYS A 90 -21.56 19.42 13.01
N GLY A 91 -22.76 20.03 12.98
CA GLY A 91 -23.67 20.03 14.14
C GLY A 91 -24.39 18.70 14.36
N VAL A 92 -24.57 17.89 13.31
CA VAL A 92 -25.31 16.61 13.35
C VAL A 92 -24.40 15.46 13.77
N VAL A 93 -23.10 15.56 13.49
CA VAL A 93 -22.13 14.48 13.69
C VAL A 93 -21.23 14.79 14.89
N GLN A 94 -21.82 14.95 16.07
CA GLN A 94 -21.04 14.98 17.31
C GLN A 94 -20.53 13.56 17.61
N GLY A 95 -19.19 13.39 17.68
CA GLY A 95 -18.55 12.13 18.09
C GLY A 95 -18.02 11.22 16.97
N ALA A 96 -18.20 11.53 15.68
CA ALA A 96 -17.61 10.70 14.61
C ALA A 96 -16.10 10.86 14.45
N VAL A 97 -15.54 12.00 14.84
CA VAL A 97 -14.09 12.22 14.83
C VAL A 97 -13.56 12.02 16.25
N LYS A 98 -13.13 10.80 16.55
CA LYS A 98 -12.36 10.53 17.76
C LYS A 98 -10.90 10.87 17.48
N ILE A 99 -10.35 11.84 18.21
CA ILE A 99 -8.91 12.11 18.19
C ILE A 99 -8.24 10.96 18.95
N ILE A 100 -7.74 9.98 18.21
CA ILE A 100 -7.00 8.85 18.77
C ILE A 100 -5.59 9.35 19.11
N GLY A 101 -5.12 9.09 20.32
CA GLY A 101 -3.73 9.37 20.71
C GLY A 101 -2.71 8.70 19.77
N LYS A 102 -1.46 9.18 19.79
CA LYS A 102 -0.41 8.64 18.92
C LYS A 102 -0.12 7.18 19.30
N LYS A 103 -0.58 6.25 18.47
CA LYS A 103 -0.31 4.80 18.62
C LYS A 103 0.90 4.39 17.78
N SER A 104 1.71 3.50 18.33
CA SER A 104 2.76 2.80 17.60
C SER A 104 2.18 1.99 16.43
N TYR A 105 3.05 1.53 15.53
CA TYR A 105 2.62 0.64 14.43
C TYR A 105 2.05 -0.68 14.96
N ARG A 106 2.72 -1.27 15.96
CA ARG A 106 2.33 -2.53 16.60
C ARG A 106 0.95 -2.43 17.26
N GLU A 107 0.69 -1.36 18.01
CA GLU A 107 -0.60 -1.14 18.69
C GLU A 107 -1.74 -0.95 17.69
N ARG A 108 -1.55 -0.13 16.64
CA ARG A 108 -2.57 0.07 15.60
C ARG A 108 -2.95 -1.24 14.93
N TYR A 109 -1.97 -2.07 14.60
CA TYR A 109 -2.21 -3.33 13.91
C TYR A 109 -2.95 -4.32 14.82
N ARG A 110 -2.51 -4.47 16.08
CA ARG A 110 -3.18 -5.29 17.10
C ARG A 110 -4.64 -4.90 17.31
N GLU A 111 -4.95 -3.61 17.42
CA GLU A 111 -6.34 -3.16 17.60
C GLU A 111 -7.22 -3.43 16.38
N SER A 112 -6.68 -3.30 15.17
CA SER A 112 -7.44 -3.49 13.94
C SER A 112 -7.65 -4.96 13.55
N THR A 113 -6.67 -5.82 13.86
CA THR A 113 -6.64 -7.21 13.37
C THR A 113 -6.68 -8.26 14.48
N GLY A 114 -6.47 -7.86 15.74
CA GLY A 114 -6.29 -8.76 16.88
C GLY A 114 -4.91 -9.41 16.97
N THR A 115 -4.08 -9.29 15.92
CA THR A 115 -2.81 -10.01 15.79
C THR A 115 -1.63 -9.05 15.95
N ASP A 116 -0.54 -9.56 16.52
CA ASP A 116 0.71 -8.83 16.60
C ASP A 116 1.52 -8.99 15.30
N PRO A 117 1.78 -7.90 14.53
CA PRO A 117 2.51 -8.00 13.27
C PRO A 117 4.00 -8.32 13.45
N LEU A 118 4.53 -8.24 14.68
CA LEU A 118 5.95 -8.49 14.97
C LEU A 118 6.22 -9.90 15.51
N VAL A 119 5.18 -10.72 15.69
CA VAL A 119 5.32 -12.08 16.21
C VAL A 119 4.94 -13.05 15.11
N CYS A 120 5.85 -13.95 14.77
CA CYS A 120 5.58 -15.00 13.80
C CYS A 120 4.50 -15.97 14.33
N PRO A 121 3.39 -16.21 13.62
CA PRO A 121 2.36 -17.16 14.05
C PRO A 121 2.84 -18.61 14.03
N CYS A 122 3.90 -18.93 13.29
CA CYS A 122 4.45 -20.29 13.19
C CYS A 122 5.43 -20.63 14.32
N CYS A 123 6.24 -19.68 14.80
CA CYS A 123 7.30 -19.95 15.78
C CYS A 123 7.34 -19.00 16.99
N GLY A 124 6.50 -17.95 17.04
CA GLY A 124 6.42 -17.03 18.18
C GLY A 124 7.60 -16.08 18.35
N ALA A 125 8.60 -16.14 17.48
CA ALA A 125 9.73 -15.21 17.42
C ALA A 125 9.39 -13.92 16.67
#